data_AF-N1QCE2-F1
#
_entry.id   AF-N1QCE2-F1
#
_cell.length_a   1.000
_cell.length_b   1.000
_cell.length_c   1.000
_cell.angle_alpha   90.00
_cell.angle_beta   90.00
_cell.angle_gamma   90.00
#
_symmetry.space_group_name_H-M   'P 1'
#
loop_
_entity.id
_entity.type
_entity.pdbx_description
1 polymer ?
#
loop_
_entity_poly.entity_id
_entity_poly.type
_entity_poly.pdbx_seq_one_letter_code
_entity_poly.pdbx_strand_id
1 'polypeptide(L)'
;MSEIRRQNLREGVSSLRVRQQKETRQMEARSAAKRADREKRLHAPEREDERLTAPSNNLDLDALFNKPIPDPTREARLKRKRANVAARAHQKQKERMDSLHTLYMNARDFIVTPEQLDKAVDEAFGTPEKPVRFGQSYGQWDTFSQGKSIWTLGKPMSVQDMLNRANQAPSSRAVEDASGTTAIRKERIRRIAEILTGGKMDEESR
;
A
#
# COMPACT_ATOMS: atom_id res chain seq x y z
N MET A 1 63.65 51.81 -25.41
CA MET A 1 63.26 50.38 -25.55
C MET A 1 61.91 50.03 -24.92
N SER A 2 61.56 50.51 -23.73
CA SER A 2 60.25 50.23 -23.09
C SER A 2 59.06 50.91 -23.80
N GLU A 3 59.22 52.16 -24.21
CA GLU A 3 58.19 52.95 -24.91
C GLU A 3 57.77 52.31 -26.24
N ILE A 4 58.74 51.94 -27.07
CA ILE A 4 58.52 51.25 -28.37
C ILE A 4 57.72 49.95 -28.17
N ARG A 5 58.03 49.18 -27.12
CA ARG A 5 57.27 47.96 -26.80
C ARG A 5 55.83 48.25 -26.40
N ARG A 6 55.57 49.33 -25.65
CA ARG A 6 54.20 49.74 -25.27
C ARG A 6 53.39 50.21 -26.47
N GLN A 7 54.01 50.93 -27.39
CA GLN A 7 53.36 51.37 -28.63
C GLN A 7 53.00 50.18 -29.52
N ASN A 8 53.94 49.30 -29.80
CA ASN A 8 53.72 48.09 -30.60
C ASN A 8 52.66 47.17 -29.98
N LEU A 9 52.63 47.06 -28.64
CA LEU A 9 51.62 46.29 -27.93
C LEU A 9 50.22 46.92 -28.09
N ARG A 10 50.11 48.24 -27.95
CA ARG A 10 48.83 48.95 -28.10
C ARG A 10 48.28 48.82 -29.53
N GLU A 11 49.14 48.99 -30.54
CA GLU A 11 48.79 48.85 -31.96
C GLU A 11 48.48 47.39 -32.34
N GLY A 12 49.22 46.43 -31.78
CA GLY A 12 48.97 45.00 -31.96
C GLY A 12 47.62 44.59 -31.38
N VAL A 13 47.30 45.02 -30.15
CA VAL A 13 46.03 44.69 -29.51
C VAL A 13 44.85 45.36 -30.21
N SER A 14 44.99 46.62 -30.65
CA SER A 14 43.91 47.33 -31.36
C SER A 14 43.62 46.70 -32.73
N SER A 15 44.66 46.36 -33.50
CA SER A 15 44.51 45.71 -34.81
C SER A 15 43.94 44.29 -34.69
N LEU A 16 44.39 43.50 -33.71
CA LEU A 16 43.83 42.17 -33.43
C LEU A 16 42.35 42.24 -33.04
N ARG A 17 41.97 43.22 -32.19
CA ARG A 17 40.57 43.42 -31.80
C ARG A 17 39.69 43.78 -33.00
N VAL A 18 40.16 44.68 -33.87
CA VAL A 18 39.43 45.04 -35.11
C VAL A 18 39.28 43.82 -36.03
N ARG A 19 40.34 43.03 -36.19
CA ARG A 19 40.30 41.79 -36.98
C ARG A 19 39.32 40.78 -36.39
N GLN A 20 39.37 40.54 -35.08
CA GLN A 20 38.45 39.65 -34.38
C GLN A 20 37.00 40.10 -34.59
N GLN A 21 36.70 41.38 -34.40
CA GLN A 21 35.34 41.92 -34.61
C GLN A 21 34.87 41.76 -36.06
N LYS A 22 35.76 41.90 -37.04
CA LYS A 22 35.43 41.69 -38.45
C LYS A 22 35.14 40.21 -38.73
N GLU A 23 35.96 39.31 -38.21
CA GLU A 23 35.78 37.86 -38.37
C GLU A 23 34.50 37.37 -37.68
N THR A 24 34.22 37.83 -36.45
CA THR A 24 32.98 37.48 -35.74
C THR A 24 31.75 37.98 -36.48
N ARG A 25 31.72 39.25 -36.92
CA ARG A 25 30.61 39.80 -37.72
C ARG A 25 30.36 39.02 -39.00
N GLN A 26 31.42 38.63 -39.71
CA GLN A 26 31.29 37.81 -40.92
C GLN A 26 30.75 36.41 -40.61
N MET A 27 31.20 35.79 -39.52
CA MET A 27 30.72 34.49 -39.07
C MET A 27 29.25 34.54 -38.65
N GLU A 28 28.85 35.58 -37.91
CA GLU A 28 27.48 35.84 -37.48
C GLU A 28 26.56 36.08 -38.67
N ALA A 29 26.97 36.90 -39.64
CA ALA A 29 26.19 37.14 -40.85
C ALA A 29 25.97 35.85 -41.66
N ARG A 30 27.03 35.04 -41.82
CA ARG A 30 26.95 33.74 -42.51
C ARG A 30 26.05 32.76 -41.76
N SER A 31 26.15 32.70 -40.42
CA SER A 31 25.32 31.79 -39.62
C SER A 31 23.86 32.23 -39.60
N ALA A 32 23.58 33.53 -39.54
CA ALA A 32 22.24 34.09 -39.65
C ALA A 32 21.60 33.76 -41.02
N ALA A 33 22.33 33.96 -42.12
CA ALA A 33 21.84 33.61 -43.46
C ALA A 33 21.52 32.12 -43.57
N LYS A 34 22.40 31.24 -43.09
CA LYS A 34 22.16 29.79 -43.08
C LYS A 34 20.95 29.38 -42.23
N ARG A 35 20.75 30.04 -41.08
CA ARG A 35 19.59 29.78 -40.20
C ARG A 35 18.29 30.20 -40.89
N ALA A 36 18.25 31.40 -41.46
CA ALA A 36 17.09 31.90 -42.20
C ALA A 36 16.73 30.98 -43.38
N ASP A 37 17.72 30.55 -44.15
CA ASP A 37 17.55 29.60 -45.25
C ASP A 37 16.99 28.25 -44.79
N ARG A 38 17.49 27.73 -43.67
CA ARG A 38 17.02 26.46 -43.10
C ARG A 38 15.58 26.59 -42.61
N GLU A 39 15.26 27.66 -41.89
CA GLU A 39 13.92 27.92 -41.37
C GLU A 39 12.91 28.09 -42.52
N LYS A 40 13.31 28.80 -43.58
CA LYS A 40 12.50 28.93 -44.80
C LYS A 40 12.23 27.58 -45.47
N ARG A 41 13.22 26.68 -45.52
CA ARG A 41 13.03 25.33 -46.09
C ARG A 41 12.22 24.41 -45.18
N LEU A 42 12.36 24.56 -43.86
CA LEU A 42 11.63 23.75 -42.87
C LEU A 42 10.13 24.06 -42.89
N HIS A 43 9.78 25.33 -43.05
CA HIS A 43 8.39 25.80 -43.13
C HIS A 43 7.90 25.95 -44.58
N ALA A 44 8.67 25.49 -45.57
CA ALA A 44 8.21 25.47 -46.95
C ALA A 44 7.04 24.48 -47.06
N PRO A 45 5.95 24.84 -47.77
CA PRO A 45 4.87 23.91 -48.02
C PRO A 45 5.36 22.73 -48.86
N GLU A 46 4.62 21.62 -48.78
CA GLU A 46 4.84 20.47 -49.66
C GLU A 46 4.68 20.87 -51.13
N ARG A 47 5.37 20.13 -52.00
CA ARG A 47 5.33 20.36 -53.44
C ARG A 47 3.95 19.97 -53.99
N GLU A 48 3.44 20.72 -54.95
CA GLU A 48 2.06 20.55 -55.43
C GLU A 48 1.81 19.22 -56.13
N ASP A 49 2.83 18.64 -56.77
CA ASP A 49 2.79 17.32 -57.37
C ASP A 49 2.58 16.23 -56.30
N GLU A 50 3.38 16.24 -55.23
CA GLU A 50 3.22 15.34 -54.09
C GLU A 50 1.85 15.49 -53.44
N ARG A 51 1.36 16.72 -53.26
CA ARG A 51 0.03 16.97 -52.67
C ARG A 51 -1.12 16.37 -53.50
N LEU A 52 -0.98 16.33 -54.82
CA LEU A 52 -2.01 15.84 -55.74
C LEU A 52 -1.88 14.35 -56.06
N THR A 53 -0.68 13.77 -55.93
CA THR A 53 -0.43 12.34 -56.18
C THR A 53 -0.42 11.51 -54.91
N ALA A 54 -0.25 12.13 -53.73
CA ALA A 54 -0.32 11.45 -52.46
C ALA A 54 -1.72 10.83 -52.24
N PRO A 55 -1.78 9.59 -51.71
CA PRO A 55 -3.04 8.94 -51.40
C PRO A 55 -3.76 9.71 -50.28
N SER A 56 -5.08 9.90 -50.43
CA SER A 56 -5.89 10.50 -49.38
C SER A 56 -6.05 9.55 -48.19
N ASN A 57 -5.95 10.09 -46.98
CA ASN A 57 -6.39 9.42 -45.76
C ASN A 57 -7.81 9.91 -45.42
N ASN A 58 -8.73 8.98 -45.14
CA ASN A 58 -10.10 9.33 -44.74
C ASN A 58 -10.20 9.83 -43.28
N LEU A 59 -9.07 10.16 -42.65
CA LEU A 59 -8.97 10.51 -41.24
C LEU A 59 -8.70 12.00 -41.09
N ASP A 60 -9.54 12.68 -40.31
CA ASP A 60 -9.24 14.01 -39.82
C ASP A 60 -8.20 13.90 -38.69
N LEU A 61 -6.92 14.00 -39.06
CA LEU A 61 -5.81 13.91 -38.12
C LEU A 61 -5.85 15.03 -37.08
N ASP A 62 -6.35 16.22 -37.44
CA ASP A 62 -6.50 17.33 -36.51
C ASP A 62 -7.55 17.02 -35.44
N ALA A 63 -8.68 16.43 -35.83
CA ALA A 63 -9.68 15.98 -34.87
C ALA A 63 -9.20 14.85 -33.96
N LEU A 64 -8.31 13.98 -34.44
CA LEU A 64 -7.77 12.87 -33.64
C LEU A 64 -6.73 13.33 -32.61
N PHE A 65 -5.83 14.24 -32.98
CA PHE A 65 -4.73 14.65 -32.12
C PHE A 65 -5.04 15.86 -31.25
N ASN A 66 -5.82 16.81 -31.76
CA ASN A 66 -5.97 18.13 -31.13
C ASN A 66 -7.34 18.33 -30.48
N LYS A 67 -8.31 17.44 -30.70
CA LYS A 67 -9.67 17.57 -30.14
C LYS A 67 -9.96 16.45 -29.13
N PRO A 68 -10.61 16.77 -27.99
CA PRO A 68 -11.04 15.75 -27.04
C PRO A 68 -12.08 14.83 -27.69
N ILE A 69 -11.86 13.51 -27.59
CA ILE A 69 -12.77 12.51 -28.13
C ILE A 69 -14.14 12.65 -27.44
N PRO A 70 -15.24 12.87 -28.19
CA PRO A 70 -16.56 12.97 -27.60
C PRO A 70 -17.01 11.61 -27.05
N ASP A 71 -17.28 11.54 -25.74
CA ASP A 71 -17.89 10.38 -25.08
C ASP A 71 -19.40 10.65 -24.91
N PRO A 72 -20.27 10.09 -25.78
CA PRO A 72 -21.72 10.32 -25.71
C PRO A 72 -22.35 9.74 -24.44
N THR A 73 -21.66 8.82 -23.74
CA THR A 73 -22.17 8.15 -22.53
C THR A 73 -21.57 8.69 -21.25
N ARG A 74 -20.85 9.82 -21.32
CA ARG A 74 -20.06 10.37 -20.22
C ARG A 74 -20.88 10.57 -18.94
N GLU A 75 -22.06 11.16 -19.04
CA GLU A 75 -22.90 11.47 -17.86
C GLU A 75 -23.40 10.20 -17.17
N ALA A 76 -23.91 9.24 -17.95
CA ALA A 76 -24.35 7.94 -17.43
C ALA A 76 -23.18 7.19 -16.77
N ARG A 77 -21.99 7.22 -17.39
CA ARG A 77 -20.78 6.61 -16.85
C ARG A 77 -20.36 7.26 -15.54
N LEU A 78 -20.38 8.59 -15.45
CA LEU A 78 -20.05 9.33 -14.23
C LEU A 78 -21.06 9.05 -13.10
N LYS A 79 -22.36 9.01 -13.41
CA LYS A 79 -23.41 8.67 -12.43
C LYS A 79 -23.19 7.28 -11.84
N ARG A 80 -22.93 6.27 -12.69
CA ARG A 80 -22.61 4.91 -12.26
C ARG A 80 -21.34 4.86 -11.41
N LYS A 81 -20.29 5.58 -11.81
CA LYS A 81 -19.03 5.61 -11.04
C LYS A 81 -19.21 6.26 -9.68
N ARG A 82 -19.97 7.35 -9.57
CA ARG A 82 -20.33 7.99 -8.30
C ARG A 82 -21.09 7.03 -7.38
N ALA A 83 -22.09 6.31 -7.91
CA ALA A 83 -22.83 5.31 -7.14
C ALA A 83 -21.92 4.20 -6.60
N ASN A 84 -21.01 3.69 -7.43
CA ASN A 84 -20.06 2.65 -7.00
C ASN A 84 -19.09 3.13 -5.91
N VAL A 85 -18.62 4.38 -6.01
CA VAL A 85 -17.76 4.98 -4.98
C VAL A 85 -18.52 5.14 -3.67
N ALA A 86 -19.76 5.63 -3.71
CA ALA A 86 -20.61 5.77 -2.53
C ALA A 86 -20.89 4.42 -1.87
N ALA A 87 -21.21 3.38 -2.65
CA ALA A 87 -21.44 2.03 -2.14
C ALA A 87 -20.19 1.46 -1.42
N ARG A 88 -18.99 1.65 -2.00
CA ARG A 88 -17.72 1.24 -1.37
C ARG A 88 -17.42 2.02 -0.10
N ALA A 89 -17.69 3.33 -0.09
CA ALA A 89 -17.50 4.15 1.09
C ALA A 89 -18.40 3.70 2.25
N HIS A 90 -19.66 3.37 1.94
CA HIS A 90 -20.61 2.82 2.90
C HIS A 90 -20.19 1.44 3.42
N GLN A 91 -19.67 0.57 2.56
CA GLN A 91 -19.12 -0.72 2.98
C GLN A 91 -17.95 -0.55 3.97
N LYS A 92 -16.99 0.33 3.66
CA LYS A 92 -15.88 0.64 4.57
C LYS A 92 -16.35 1.23 5.90
N GLN A 93 -17.44 2.00 5.89
CA GLN A 93 -18.04 2.51 7.12
C GLN A 93 -18.60 1.39 7.98
N LYS A 94 -19.33 0.43 7.39
CA LYS A 94 -19.84 -0.75 8.09
C LYS A 94 -18.71 -1.57 8.72
N GLU A 95 -17.68 -1.89 7.95
CA GLU A 95 -16.50 -2.62 8.45
C GLU A 95 -15.84 -1.93 9.66
N ARG A 96 -15.77 -0.59 9.64
CA ARG A 96 -15.28 0.18 10.79
C ARG A 96 -16.20 0.08 12.00
N MET A 97 -17.51 0.14 11.81
CA MET A 97 -18.47 0.00 12.92
C MET A 97 -18.40 -1.41 13.53
N ASP A 98 -18.31 -2.45 12.70
CA ASP A 98 -18.16 -3.84 13.16
C ASP A 98 -16.86 -4.04 13.95
N SER A 99 -15.78 -3.41 13.50
CA SER A 99 -14.49 -3.42 14.20
C SER A 99 -14.56 -2.70 15.55
N LEU A 100 -15.25 -1.55 15.62
CA LEU A 100 -15.47 -0.81 16.87
C LEU A 100 -16.34 -1.62 17.84
N HIS A 101 -17.39 -2.28 17.34
CA HIS A 101 -18.22 -3.14 18.16
C HIS A 101 -17.43 -4.33 18.72
N THR A 102 -16.57 -4.94 17.91
CA THR A 102 -15.66 -6.00 18.35
C THR A 102 -14.72 -5.51 19.45
N LEU A 103 -14.16 -4.30 19.29
CA LEU A 103 -13.32 -3.68 20.31
C LEU A 103 -14.12 -3.44 21.60
N TYR A 104 -15.36 -2.95 21.49
CA TYR A 104 -16.24 -2.72 22.64
C TYR A 104 -16.53 -4.01 23.42
N MET A 105 -16.82 -5.10 22.72
CA MET A 105 -17.06 -6.39 23.38
C MET A 105 -15.80 -6.93 24.07
N ASN A 106 -14.64 -6.80 23.43
CA ASN A 106 -13.36 -7.22 24.01
C ASN A 106 -12.86 -6.26 25.11
N ALA A 107 -13.38 -5.02 25.18
CA ALA A 107 -12.94 -4.04 26.18
C ALA A 107 -13.34 -4.42 27.61
N ARG A 108 -14.22 -5.41 27.79
CA ARG A 108 -14.56 -5.99 29.10
C ARG A 108 -13.36 -6.66 29.76
N ASP A 109 -12.44 -7.20 28.97
CA ASP A 109 -11.24 -7.90 29.46
C ASP A 109 -10.06 -6.94 29.64
N PHE A 110 -10.21 -5.66 29.30
CA PHE A 110 -9.14 -4.68 29.40
C PHE A 110 -8.99 -4.18 30.84
N ILE A 111 -7.74 -4.12 31.28
CA ILE A 111 -7.36 -3.54 32.56
C ILE A 111 -7.16 -2.04 32.35
N VAL A 112 -8.07 -1.22 32.87
CA VAL A 112 -8.03 0.24 32.73
C VAL A 112 -7.75 0.91 34.07
N THR A 113 -8.24 0.35 35.18
CA THR A 113 -8.04 0.92 36.52
C THR A 113 -6.98 0.14 37.32
N PRO A 114 -6.33 0.80 38.30
CA PRO A 114 -5.40 0.11 39.21
C PRO A 114 -6.06 -1.05 39.97
N GLU A 115 -7.31 -0.90 40.40
CA GLU A 115 -8.05 -1.96 41.10
C GLU A 115 -8.30 -3.19 40.21
N GLN A 116 -8.57 -2.98 38.92
CA GLN A 116 -8.68 -4.08 37.95
C GLN A 116 -7.33 -4.78 37.75
N LEU A 117 -6.23 -4.04 37.82
CA LEU A 117 -4.89 -4.61 37.71
C LEU A 117 -4.59 -5.50 38.91
N ASP A 118 -4.83 -5.03 40.13
CA ASP A 118 -4.59 -5.81 41.35
C ASP A 118 -5.42 -7.10 41.34
N LYS A 119 -6.70 -7.01 40.97
CA LYS A 119 -7.56 -8.19 40.81
C LYS A 119 -7.03 -9.16 39.75
N ALA A 120 -6.60 -8.66 38.60
CA ALA A 120 -6.07 -9.50 37.52
C ALA A 120 -4.73 -10.14 37.91
N VAL A 121 -3.90 -9.46 38.71
CA VAL A 121 -2.65 -9.99 39.27
C VAL A 121 -2.95 -11.11 40.25
N ASP A 122 -3.90 -10.90 41.17
CA ASP A 122 -4.32 -11.92 42.12
C ASP A 122 -4.92 -13.14 41.42
N GLU A 123 -5.67 -12.94 40.33
CA GLU A 123 -6.23 -14.04 39.53
C GLU A 123 -5.17 -14.81 38.74
N ALA A 124 -4.21 -14.10 38.12
CA ALA A 124 -3.19 -14.72 37.28
C ALA A 124 -2.06 -15.38 38.08
N PHE A 125 -1.66 -14.78 39.20
CA PHE A 125 -0.52 -15.21 40.01
C PHE A 125 -0.92 -15.84 41.34
N GLY A 126 -2.14 -15.60 41.82
CA GLY A 126 -2.58 -16.00 43.15
C GLY A 126 -2.04 -15.08 44.24
N THR A 127 -2.50 -15.29 45.47
CA THR A 127 -1.96 -14.56 46.63
C THR A 127 -0.66 -15.20 47.13
N PRO A 128 0.18 -14.50 47.91
CA PRO A 128 1.41 -15.07 48.48
C PRO A 128 1.17 -16.37 49.27
N GLU A 129 -0.02 -16.52 49.86
CA GLU A 129 -0.44 -17.71 50.60
C GLU A 129 -0.93 -18.84 49.69
N LYS A 130 -1.46 -18.51 48.49
CA LYS A 130 -2.01 -19.46 47.52
C LYS A 130 -1.62 -19.07 46.09
N PRO A 131 -0.36 -19.34 45.68
CA PRO A 131 0.06 -19.04 44.32
C PRO A 131 -0.67 -19.95 43.31
N VAL A 132 -0.99 -19.38 42.15
CA VAL A 132 -1.50 -20.13 40.99
C VAL A 132 -0.40 -21.09 40.54
N ARG A 133 -0.75 -22.38 40.46
CA ARG A 133 0.18 -23.48 40.16
C ARG A 133 -0.14 -24.03 38.77
N PHE A 134 0.89 -24.37 37.99
CA PHE A 134 0.74 -24.81 36.60
C PHE A 134 0.81 -26.34 36.49
N GLY A 135 -0.22 -26.97 35.93
CA GLY A 135 -0.28 -28.43 35.68
C GLY A 135 -1.66 -29.04 35.98
N GLN A 136 -1.94 -30.23 35.41
CA GLN A 136 -3.13 -31.01 35.78
C GLN A 136 -2.82 -31.89 36.99
N SER A 137 -3.67 -31.83 38.02
CA SER A 137 -3.68 -32.80 39.12
C SER A 137 -4.38 -34.06 38.64
N TYR A 138 -3.67 -35.20 38.63
CA TYR A 138 -4.21 -36.48 38.15
C TYR A 138 -4.88 -37.32 39.26
N GLY A 139 -5.49 -36.68 40.25
CA GLY A 139 -6.35 -37.31 41.25
C GLY A 139 -5.87 -37.14 42.70
N GLN A 140 -6.63 -37.73 43.64
CA GLN A 140 -6.49 -37.55 45.10
C GLN A 140 -5.16 -38.04 45.71
N TRP A 141 -4.30 -38.66 44.90
CA TRP A 141 -2.98 -39.18 45.27
C TRP A 141 -1.81 -38.35 44.70
N ASP A 142 -2.11 -37.36 43.86
CA ASP A 142 -1.13 -36.43 43.28
C ASP A 142 -1.07 -35.15 44.13
N THR A 143 -0.45 -35.26 45.31
CA THR A 143 -0.31 -34.15 46.26
C THR A 143 0.75 -33.12 45.81
N PHE A 144 1.55 -33.41 44.77
CA PHE A 144 2.73 -32.60 44.43
C PHE A 144 3.04 -32.39 42.93
N SER A 145 2.12 -32.62 41.99
CA SER A 145 2.31 -32.11 40.61
C SER A 145 2.13 -30.59 40.58
N GLN A 146 3.20 -29.90 40.93
CA GLN A 146 3.28 -28.49 41.26
C GLN A 146 4.27 -27.81 40.32
N GLY A 147 3.93 -27.78 39.03
CA GLY A 147 4.75 -27.11 38.04
C GLY A 147 4.87 -25.63 38.34
N LYS A 148 6.09 -25.16 38.56
CA LYS A 148 6.40 -23.73 38.76
C LYS A 148 6.42 -22.93 37.46
N SER A 149 6.17 -23.57 36.32
CA SER A 149 6.37 -22.97 35.00
C SER A 149 5.29 -23.38 34.02
N ILE A 150 4.94 -22.47 33.11
CA ILE A 150 3.91 -22.67 32.08
C ILE A 150 4.15 -23.89 31.18
N TRP A 151 5.40 -24.34 31.04
CA TRP A 151 5.76 -25.54 30.26
C TRP A 151 5.16 -26.84 30.82
N THR A 152 4.72 -26.85 32.08
CA THR A 152 4.01 -28.00 32.66
C THR A 152 2.56 -28.11 32.16
N LEU A 153 1.98 -27.04 31.61
CA LEU A 153 0.69 -27.08 30.91
C LEU A 153 0.80 -27.71 29.51
N GLY A 154 2.03 -27.85 28.99
CA GLY A 154 2.32 -28.45 27.70
C GLY A 154 3.26 -27.60 26.85
N LYS A 155 3.78 -28.21 25.79
CA LYS A 155 4.56 -27.47 24.79
C LYS A 155 3.62 -26.50 24.04
N PRO A 156 4.08 -25.29 23.70
CA PRO A 156 3.35 -24.41 22.81
C PRO A 156 3.12 -25.12 21.48
N MET A 157 2.02 -24.76 20.82
CA MET A 157 1.60 -25.39 19.58
C MET A 157 2.70 -25.25 18.52
N SER A 158 3.23 -26.38 18.04
CA SER A 158 4.24 -26.38 16.98
C SER A 158 3.59 -26.21 15.60
N VAL A 159 4.38 -25.89 14.58
CA VAL A 159 3.90 -25.82 13.18
C VAL A 159 3.26 -27.14 12.75
N GLN A 160 3.83 -28.28 13.18
CA GLN A 160 3.26 -29.60 12.90
C GLN A 160 1.90 -29.77 13.57
N ASP A 161 1.73 -29.29 14.80
CA ASP A 161 0.45 -29.35 15.52
C ASP A 161 -0.60 -28.44 14.85
N MET A 162 -0.21 -27.26 14.36
CA MET A 162 -1.08 -26.37 13.58
C MET A 162 -1.52 -27.03 12.26
N LEU A 163 -0.59 -27.68 11.56
CA LEU A 163 -0.87 -28.38 10.31
C LEU A 163 -1.80 -29.57 10.53
N ASN A 164 -1.57 -30.36 11.58
CA ASN A 164 -2.46 -31.47 11.97
C ASN A 164 -3.88 -30.96 12.30
N ARG A 165 -3.99 -29.84 13.05
CA ARG A 165 -5.27 -29.18 13.36
C ARG A 165 -5.98 -28.67 12.11
N ALA A 166 -5.25 -28.13 11.14
CA ALA A 166 -5.81 -27.66 9.87
C ALA A 166 -6.30 -28.83 8.99
N ASN A 167 -5.54 -29.91 8.95
CA ASN A 167 -5.81 -31.11 8.16
C ASN A 167 -6.87 -32.03 8.79
N GLN A 168 -7.38 -31.70 9.98
CA GLN A 168 -8.24 -32.60 10.79
C GLN A 168 -7.62 -34.00 10.95
N ALA A 169 -6.28 -34.07 10.93
CA ALA A 169 -5.56 -35.31 11.08
C ALA A 169 -5.66 -35.76 12.56
N PRO A 170 -5.88 -37.06 12.83
CA PRO A 170 -6.02 -37.53 14.18
C PRO A 170 -4.75 -37.19 14.97
N SER A 171 -4.89 -36.38 16.01
CA SER A 171 -3.75 -36.12 16.90
C SER A 171 -3.43 -37.41 17.65
N SER A 172 -2.17 -37.65 18.04
CA SER A 172 -1.80 -38.85 18.80
C SER A 172 -2.47 -38.95 20.19
N ARG A 173 -3.22 -37.92 20.60
CA ARG A 173 -4.04 -37.89 21.82
C ARG A 173 -5.49 -38.20 21.46
N ALA A 174 -5.87 -39.48 21.60
CA ALA A 174 -7.21 -39.99 21.32
C ALA A 174 -8.37 -39.29 22.08
N VAL A 175 -8.07 -38.57 23.17
CA VAL A 175 -9.07 -37.84 23.99
C VAL A 175 -9.38 -36.43 23.45
N GLU A 176 -8.43 -35.81 22.74
CA GLU A 176 -8.60 -34.48 22.11
C GLU A 176 -9.32 -34.57 20.75
N ASP A 177 -9.32 -35.75 20.13
CA ASP A 177 -9.67 -35.95 18.72
C ASP A 177 -11.20 -35.91 18.46
N ALA A 178 -11.99 -36.47 19.39
CA ALA A 178 -13.45 -36.49 19.27
C ALA A 178 -14.11 -35.15 19.65
N SER A 179 -13.52 -34.40 20.58
CA SER A 179 -14.06 -33.12 21.07
C SER A 179 -13.49 -31.91 20.31
N GLY A 180 -12.21 -31.95 19.91
CA GLY A 180 -11.50 -30.83 19.28
C GLY A 180 -12.07 -30.46 17.91
N THR A 181 -12.40 -31.43 17.08
CA THR A 181 -13.00 -31.18 15.75
C THR A 181 -14.39 -30.53 15.85
N THR A 182 -15.19 -30.91 16.85
CA THR A 182 -16.52 -30.32 17.08
C THR A 182 -16.43 -28.90 17.65
N ALA A 183 -15.47 -28.63 18.54
CA ALA A 183 -15.22 -27.29 19.07
C ALA A 183 -14.79 -26.31 17.97
N ILE A 184 -13.85 -26.72 17.10
CA ILE A 184 -13.40 -25.91 15.96
C ILE A 184 -14.56 -25.61 14.99
N ARG A 185 -15.43 -26.59 14.74
CA ARG A 185 -16.62 -26.38 13.89
C ARG A 185 -17.59 -25.40 14.53
N LYS A 186 -17.84 -25.50 15.84
CA LYS A 186 -18.69 -24.54 16.59
C LYS A 186 -18.12 -23.12 16.51
N GLU A 187 -16.82 -22.94 16.71
CA GLU A 187 -16.14 -21.64 16.57
C GLU A 187 -16.29 -21.07 15.15
N ARG A 188 -16.11 -21.89 14.12
CA ARG A 188 -16.27 -21.46 12.72
C ARG A 188 -17.70 -21.06 12.40
N ILE A 189 -18.69 -21.86 12.82
CA ILE A 189 -20.12 -21.55 12.62
C ILE A 189 -20.47 -20.26 13.34
N ARG A 190 -19.96 -20.07 14.56
CA ARG A 190 -20.12 -18.83 15.31
C ARG A 190 -19.53 -17.64 14.56
N ARG A 191 -18.29 -17.74 14.09
CA ARG A 191 -17.64 -16.66 13.32
C ARG A 191 -18.41 -16.34 12.04
N ILE A 192 -18.93 -17.35 11.34
CA ILE A 192 -19.78 -17.15 10.16
C ILE A 192 -21.07 -16.43 10.54
N ALA A 193 -21.71 -16.83 11.64
CA ALA A 193 -22.90 -16.15 12.15
C ALA A 193 -22.60 -14.69 12.50
N GLU A 194 -21.52 -14.42 13.24
CA GLU A 194 -21.10 -13.07 13.64
C GLU A 194 -20.82 -12.16 12.44
N ILE A 195 -20.15 -12.68 11.41
CA ILE A 195 -19.90 -11.94 10.15
C ILE A 195 -21.21 -11.68 9.40
N LEU A 196 -22.14 -12.64 9.39
CA LEU A 196 -23.41 -12.51 8.68
C LEU A 196 -24.39 -11.56 9.41
N THR A 197 -24.40 -11.58 10.74
CA THR A 197 -25.28 -10.74 11.58
C THR A 197 -24.68 -9.37 11.88
N GLY A 198 -23.40 -9.13 11.59
CA GLY A 198 -22.74 -7.84 11.79
C GLY A 198 -22.46 -7.50 13.26
N GLY A 199 -22.26 -8.52 14.10
CA GLY A 199 -22.05 -8.31 15.54
C GLY A 199 -21.37 -9.50 16.20
N LYS A 200 -20.44 -9.23 17.13
CA LYS A 200 -19.86 -10.24 18.01
C LYS A 200 -20.95 -10.74 18.96
N MET A 201 -21.09 -12.07 19.06
CA MET A 201 -21.95 -12.68 20.08
C MET A 201 -21.16 -12.83 21.37
N ASP A 202 -21.81 -12.71 22.53
CA ASP A 202 -21.16 -12.91 23.84
C ASP A 202 -20.90 -14.41 24.09
N GLU A 203 -19.78 -14.75 24.71
CA GLU A 203 -19.43 -16.15 25.03
C GLU A 203 -20.31 -16.76 26.13
N GLU A 204 -20.88 -15.93 27.01
CA GLU A 204 -21.61 -16.34 28.21
C GLU A 204 -23.15 -16.38 28.04
N SER A 205 -23.71 -16.04 26.89
CA SER A 205 -25.17 -16.10 26.66
C SER A 205 -25.65 -17.52 26.30
N ARG A 206 -25.32 -18.49 27.17
CA ARG A 206 -25.94 -19.82 27.28
C ARG A 206 -25.91 -20.35 28.69
#